data_AF-A0A969NDG1-F1
#
_entry.id   AF-A0A969NDG1-F1
#
_cell.length_a   1.000
_cell.length_b   1.000
_cell.length_c   1.000
_cell.angle_alpha   90.00
_cell.angle_beta   90.00
_cell.angle_gamma   90.00
#
_symmetry.space_group_name_H-M   'P 1'
#
loop_
_entity.id
_entity.type
_entity.pdbx_description
1 polymer ?
#
loop_
_entity_poly.entity_id
_entity_poly.type
_entity_poly.pdbx_seq_one_letter_code
_entity_poly.pdbx_strand_id
1 'polypeptide(L)'
;MDTIRAKNWKGDVNKYVTGGGDKVAIWNVFADELDIIDSIAIKVSATVENRFYLDDPIILSTIYPGWGDYRIKQKKPYWIYGALGYTLLGASVGTYLSASNNYNNYLGANSISDKNNYYDKAVLNRNLSYVFLGTAGVVWAMDYFGLVKRKKKIKKDWKKNLPVKETPNIPSFKIVSALSEKEFVNTSLTTLQVVENSIQYKDKDENYCLDAFERGYIEFKLKNYGPAIAKHFYAKLESTDTTKNVEFPDSIDVGTIGVNQEKIVRVPVVASKDIVNGSFVVNVNVSAVRNNPVEPFGVLVNTCKFKYQEEISEYEFPSDIDDNIPVLPYNGQVKFALIIGNEGYSNEKTQLSKNFNVPYARHDAMTFKKYAKNVLGVKEENIFILLDATKKEMRESISTISDQVGKAKNKAELIFYYAGHGLADTNTLAPYLIPVDVSPDDLHNAISLEFLYKKIWESRSSKSMVVLDASFNNGGRKMGLRGPSAKKVNPRREVISGNTVVFNAVSERYTANIYEEMRHGLFTYYFLRVLQQTKGKIDYLRLANSVKANVSERAIYSGQEQVPIALVSVAVRDIWQDWYVR
;
A
#
# COMPACT_ATOMS: atom_id res chain seq x y z
N MET A 1 19.83 -53.86 4.82
CA MET A 1 18.78 -53.42 3.90
C MET A 1 17.89 -52.48 4.68
N ASP A 2 18.00 -51.19 4.42
CA ASP A 2 17.15 -50.21 5.09
C ASP A 2 15.73 -50.35 4.57
N THR A 3 14.78 -50.56 5.48
CA THR A 3 13.37 -50.70 5.12
C THR A 3 12.76 -49.32 5.02
N ILE A 4 12.37 -48.92 3.81
CA ILE A 4 11.70 -47.65 3.55
C ILE A 4 10.23 -47.75 3.94
N ARG A 5 9.73 -46.80 4.74
CA ARG A 5 8.29 -46.69 5.06
C ARG A 5 7.58 -45.79 4.03
N ALA A 6 7.22 -46.39 2.91
CA ALA A 6 6.46 -45.75 1.85
C ALA A 6 5.03 -45.36 2.30
N LYS A 7 4.57 -44.13 2.04
CA LYS A 7 3.28 -43.60 2.48
C LYS A 7 2.30 -43.39 1.33
N ASN A 8 2.76 -42.84 0.20
CA ASN A 8 1.93 -42.42 -0.93
C ASN A 8 1.64 -43.55 -1.91
N TRP A 9 0.85 -44.52 -1.46
CA TRP A 9 0.37 -45.61 -2.30
C TRP A 9 -1.02 -45.34 -2.89
N LYS A 10 -1.27 -45.86 -4.09
CA LYS A 10 -2.58 -45.92 -4.75
C LYS A 10 -2.91 -47.37 -5.12
N GLY A 11 -4.19 -47.69 -5.28
CA GLY A 11 -4.64 -49.03 -5.66
C GLY A 11 -4.96 -49.94 -4.47
N ASP A 12 -4.61 -51.22 -4.55
CA ASP A 12 -5.01 -52.30 -3.64
C ASP A 12 -4.02 -52.51 -2.48
N VAL A 13 -3.78 -51.44 -1.71
CA VAL A 13 -2.81 -51.39 -0.62
C VAL A 13 -3.32 -50.47 0.48
N ASN A 14 -2.97 -50.75 1.74
CA ASN A 14 -3.40 -50.01 2.94
C ASN A 14 -4.93 -49.92 3.16
N LYS A 15 -5.70 -50.86 2.59
CA LYS A 15 -7.17 -50.97 2.74
C LYS A 15 -7.62 -52.43 2.70
N TYR A 16 -8.88 -52.70 3.04
CA TYR A 16 -9.49 -54.01 2.82
C TYR A 16 -9.62 -54.29 1.32
N VAL A 17 -8.97 -55.36 0.86
CA VAL A 17 -9.03 -55.82 -0.52
C VAL A 17 -9.76 -57.16 -0.55
N THR A 18 -10.78 -57.28 -1.40
CA THR A 18 -11.46 -58.57 -1.62
C THR A 18 -10.52 -59.55 -2.31
N GLY A 19 -10.55 -60.82 -1.91
CA GLY A 19 -9.75 -61.87 -2.55
C GLY A 19 -10.04 -61.98 -4.06
N GLY A 20 -8.99 -62.22 -4.86
CA GLY A 20 -9.05 -62.31 -6.32
C GLY A 20 -7.71 -61.98 -6.98
N GLY A 21 -7.60 -62.21 -8.29
CA GLY A 21 -6.42 -61.84 -9.11
C GLY A 21 -6.34 -60.35 -9.44
N ASP A 22 -5.32 -59.98 -10.22
CA ASP A 22 -5.13 -58.66 -10.86
C ASP A 22 -5.15 -57.43 -9.93
N LYS A 23 -4.70 -57.63 -8.69
CA LYS A 23 -4.56 -56.54 -7.72
C LYS A 23 -3.36 -55.68 -8.08
N VAL A 24 -3.55 -54.37 -8.09
CA VAL A 24 -2.50 -53.41 -8.45
C VAL A 24 -2.27 -52.44 -7.31
N ALA A 25 -1.03 -52.34 -6.85
CA ALA A 25 -0.57 -51.31 -5.94
C ALA A 25 0.47 -50.46 -6.65
N ILE A 26 0.26 -49.14 -6.68
CA ILE A 26 1.16 -48.19 -7.33
C ILE A 26 1.73 -47.30 -6.24
N TRP A 27 3.04 -47.36 -6.05
CA TRP A 27 3.73 -46.43 -5.18
C TRP A 27 4.07 -45.16 -5.95
N ASN A 28 3.61 -44.01 -5.47
CA ASN A 28 4.17 -42.74 -5.91
C ASN A 28 5.41 -42.42 -5.07
N VAL A 29 6.55 -42.95 -5.50
CA VAL A 29 7.85 -42.80 -4.81
C VAL A 29 8.24 -41.33 -4.64
N PHE A 30 7.88 -40.47 -5.60
CA PHE A 30 8.22 -39.05 -5.61
C PHE A 30 7.39 -38.24 -4.61
N ALA A 31 6.16 -38.65 -4.32
CA ALA A 31 5.30 -37.99 -3.33
C ALA A 31 5.74 -38.27 -1.88
N ASP A 32 6.58 -39.28 -1.64
CA ASP A 32 7.11 -39.59 -0.31
C ASP A 32 8.32 -38.73 0.10
N GLU A 33 8.82 -37.87 -0.79
CA GLU A 33 9.97 -36.98 -0.56
C GLU A 33 11.24 -37.70 -0.06
N LEU A 34 11.47 -38.93 -0.52
CA LEU A 34 12.65 -39.73 -0.17
C LEU A 34 13.78 -39.47 -1.16
N ASP A 35 15.02 -39.41 -0.69
CA ASP A 35 16.24 -39.37 -1.52
C ASP A 35 16.79 -40.79 -1.70
N ILE A 36 16.41 -41.45 -2.79
CA ILE A 36 16.77 -42.81 -3.17
C ILE A 36 17.68 -42.70 -4.40
N ILE A 37 18.86 -43.32 -4.33
CA ILE A 37 19.82 -43.43 -5.44
C ILE A 37 20.31 -44.88 -5.50
N ASP A 38 19.38 -45.82 -5.57
CA ASP A 38 19.69 -47.25 -5.53
C ASP A 38 18.54 -48.09 -6.11
N SER A 39 18.77 -49.40 -6.25
CA SER A 39 17.74 -50.35 -6.66
C SER A 39 16.88 -50.79 -5.50
N ILE A 40 15.57 -50.57 -5.61
CA ILE A 40 14.57 -50.91 -4.60
C ILE A 40 13.82 -52.20 -4.97
N ALA A 41 13.45 -52.99 -3.97
CA ALA A 41 12.49 -54.08 -4.12
C ALA A 41 11.32 -53.87 -3.16
N ILE A 42 10.11 -54.18 -3.59
CA ILE A 42 8.89 -53.98 -2.83
C ILE A 42 8.47 -55.29 -2.19
N LYS A 43 8.35 -55.32 -0.87
CA LYS A 43 7.76 -56.43 -0.12
C LYS A 43 6.30 -56.11 0.23
N VAL A 44 5.36 -56.88 -0.28
CA VAL A 44 3.94 -56.78 0.09
C VAL A 44 3.62 -57.87 1.12
N SER A 45 2.82 -57.53 2.14
CA SER A 45 2.32 -58.49 3.14
C SER A 45 0.83 -58.27 3.37
N ALA A 46 0.05 -59.34 3.47
CA ALA A 46 -1.40 -59.28 3.69
C ALA A 46 -1.84 -60.17 4.85
N THR A 47 -2.87 -59.72 5.57
CA THR A 47 -3.49 -60.44 6.69
C THR A 47 -5.00 -60.48 6.47
N VAL A 48 -5.62 -61.63 6.69
CA VAL A 48 -7.08 -61.79 6.54
C VAL A 48 -7.79 -61.16 7.74
N GLU A 49 -8.73 -60.25 7.49
CA GLU A 49 -9.51 -59.57 8.53
C GLU A 49 -11.02 -59.60 8.20
N ASN A 50 -11.85 -60.13 9.10
CA ASN A 50 -13.30 -60.09 8.99
C ASN A 50 -13.81 -58.80 9.67
N ARG A 51 -14.42 -57.86 8.94
CA ARG A 51 -14.99 -56.62 9.53
C ARG A 51 -16.43 -56.29 9.13
N PHE A 52 -17.21 -55.87 10.13
CA PHE A 52 -18.46 -55.10 10.06
C PHE A 52 -18.45 -54.03 11.19
N TYR A 53 -18.88 -52.78 10.94
CA TYR A 53 -19.87 -52.00 11.74
C TYR A 53 -20.01 -50.49 11.35
N LEU A 54 -21.21 -50.05 10.93
CA LEU A 54 -21.70 -48.66 10.94
C LEU A 54 -23.01 -48.56 11.76
N ASP A 55 -23.12 -49.40 12.77
CA ASP A 55 -24.40 -49.90 13.25
C ASP A 55 -24.76 -49.51 14.70
N ASP A 56 -24.13 -48.50 15.33
CA ASP A 56 -24.51 -48.08 16.70
C ASP A 56 -25.68 -47.06 16.69
N PRO A 57 -26.86 -47.41 17.24
CA PRO A 57 -28.00 -46.50 17.33
C PRO A 57 -27.72 -45.18 18.06
N ILE A 58 -26.72 -45.13 18.95
CA ILE A 58 -26.37 -43.91 19.69
C ILE A 58 -25.86 -42.82 18.74
N ILE A 59 -25.03 -43.20 17.77
CA ILE A 59 -24.44 -42.25 16.80
C ILE A 59 -25.55 -41.63 15.94
N LEU A 60 -26.54 -42.42 15.55
CA LEU A 60 -27.68 -41.96 14.74
C LEU A 60 -28.54 -40.95 15.50
N SER A 61 -28.84 -41.19 16.78
CA SER A 61 -29.61 -40.26 17.62
C SER A 61 -28.85 -38.97 17.96
N THR A 62 -27.52 -38.96 17.88
CA THR A 62 -26.73 -37.72 18.01
C THR A 62 -27.04 -36.73 16.90
N ILE A 63 -27.13 -37.24 15.66
CA ILE A 63 -27.35 -36.41 14.47
C ILE A 63 -28.80 -35.94 14.43
N TYR A 64 -29.74 -36.85 14.72
CA TYR A 64 -31.16 -36.54 14.67
C TYR A 64 -31.91 -37.32 15.77
N PRO A 65 -32.49 -36.64 16.78
CA PRO A 65 -33.20 -37.31 17.86
C PRO A 65 -34.28 -38.26 17.32
N GLY A 66 -34.23 -39.49 17.80
CA GLY A 66 -35.14 -40.55 17.44
C GLY A 66 -34.71 -41.43 16.26
N TRP A 67 -33.65 -41.10 15.51
CA TRP A 67 -33.15 -41.99 14.44
C TRP A 67 -32.57 -43.29 14.98
N GLY A 68 -31.82 -43.25 16.09
CA GLY A 68 -31.36 -44.45 16.76
C GLY A 68 -32.51 -45.35 17.20
N ASP A 69 -33.57 -44.75 17.72
CA ASP A 69 -34.75 -45.47 18.17
C ASP A 69 -35.60 -46.05 17.04
N TYR A 70 -35.71 -45.34 15.92
CA TYR A 70 -36.34 -45.85 14.71
C TYR A 70 -35.62 -47.11 14.22
N ARG A 71 -34.28 -47.13 14.28
CA ARG A 71 -33.50 -48.33 13.90
C ARG A 71 -33.78 -49.54 14.79
N ILE A 72 -33.96 -49.30 16.10
CA ILE A 72 -34.30 -50.36 17.06
C ILE A 72 -35.77 -50.80 16.92
N LYS A 73 -36.68 -49.87 16.60
CA LYS A 73 -38.12 -50.13 16.43
C LYS A 73 -38.71 -49.29 15.28
N GLN A 74 -38.68 -49.85 14.08
CA GLN A 74 -39.07 -49.18 12.84
C GLN A 74 -40.56 -48.79 12.75
N LYS A 75 -41.42 -49.21 13.69
CA LYS A 75 -42.88 -48.99 13.63
C LYS A 75 -43.41 -47.81 14.45
N LYS A 76 -42.56 -47.10 15.21
CA LYS A 76 -42.97 -45.93 16.00
C LYS A 76 -42.39 -44.65 15.39
N PRO A 77 -43.14 -43.53 15.40
CA PRO A 77 -42.74 -42.29 14.74
C PRO A 77 -41.71 -41.51 15.59
N TYR A 78 -40.55 -42.13 15.85
CA TYR A 78 -39.48 -41.50 16.63
C TYR A 78 -38.88 -40.27 15.94
N TRP A 79 -39.06 -40.14 14.62
CA TRP A 79 -38.65 -38.96 13.86
C TRP A 79 -39.28 -37.64 14.37
N ILE A 80 -40.40 -37.72 15.09
CA ILE A 80 -41.08 -36.56 15.70
C ILE A 80 -40.18 -35.88 16.72
N TYR A 81 -39.31 -36.61 17.42
CA TYR A 81 -38.36 -36.01 18.36
C TYR A 81 -37.39 -35.06 17.66
N GLY A 82 -36.80 -35.49 16.55
CA GLY A 82 -35.95 -34.59 15.77
C GLY A 82 -36.73 -33.46 15.12
N ALA A 83 -37.95 -33.70 14.63
CA ALA A 83 -38.76 -32.63 14.04
C ALA A 83 -39.08 -31.54 15.08
N LEU A 84 -39.47 -31.95 16.29
CA LEU A 84 -39.69 -31.04 17.43
C LEU A 84 -38.39 -30.33 17.83
N GLY A 85 -37.30 -31.08 17.96
CA GLY A 85 -35.99 -30.56 18.35
C GLY A 85 -35.48 -29.48 17.39
N TYR A 86 -35.51 -29.74 16.09
CA TYR A 86 -35.09 -28.78 15.07
C TYR A 86 -36.05 -27.59 14.93
N THR A 87 -37.36 -27.80 15.13
CA THR A 87 -38.33 -26.69 15.18
C THR A 87 -38.00 -25.73 16.33
N LEU A 88 -37.66 -26.26 17.52
CA LEU A 88 -37.25 -25.47 18.67
C LEU A 88 -35.91 -24.75 18.43
N LEU A 89 -34.94 -25.42 17.80
CA LEU A 89 -33.68 -24.76 17.40
C LEU A 89 -33.92 -23.62 16.42
N GLY A 90 -34.78 -23.83 15.41
CA GLY A 90 -35.17 -22.78 14.46
C GLY A 90 -35.88 -21.61 15.16
N ALA A 91 -36.81 -21.89 16.07
CA ALA A 91 -37.51 -20.86 16.86
C ALA A 91 -36.55 -20.09 17.79
N SER A 92 -35.55 -20.77 18.36
CA SER A 92 -34.48 -20.12 19.14
C SER A 92 -33.70 -19.13 18.29
N VAL A 93 -33.21 -19.57 17.12
CA VAL A 93 -32.47 -18.70 16.20
C VAL A 93 -33.34 -17.53 15.74
N GLY A 94 -34.59 -17.79 15.35
CA GLY A 94 -35.52 -16.76 14.89
C GLY A 94 -35.80 -15.68 15.94
N THR A 95 -36.06 -16.09 17.19
CA THR A 95 -36.29 -15.13 18.28
C THR A 95 -35.02 -14.40 18.70
N TYR A 96 -33.85 -15.04 18.62
CA TYR A 96 -32.57 -14.36 18.83
C TYR A 96 -32.30 -13.26 17.78
N LEU A 97 -32.54 -13.56 16.50
CA LEU A 97 -32.44 -12.57 15.43
C LEU A 97 -33.43 -11.41 15.64
N SER A 98 -34.67 -11.72 16.05
CA SER A 98 -35.66 -10.71 16.41
C SER A 98 -35.21 -9.86 17.62
N ALA A 99 -34.57 -10.46 18.62
CA ALA A 99 -34.00 -9.76 19.76
C ALA A 99 -32.91 -8.78 19.33
N SER A 100 -32.00 -9.23 18.44
CA SER A 100 -30.94 -8.38 17.89
C SER A 100 -31.52 -7.22 17.07
N ASN A 101 -32.54 -7.46 16.25
CA ASN A 101 -33.21 -6.40 15.49
C ASN A 101 -33.89 -5.37 16.40
N ASN A 102 -34.62 -5.82 17.44
CA ASN A 102 -35.23 -4.91 18.41
C ASN A 102 -34.18 -4.13 19.20
N TYR A 103 -33.02 -4.73 19.51
CA TYR A 103 -31.92 -4.02 20.15
C TYR A 103 -31.32 -2.94 19.24
N ASN A 104 -31.18 -3.20 17.94
CA ASN A 104 -30.75 -2.18 16.99
C ASN A 104 -31.77 -1.04 16.88
N ASN A 105 -33.07 -1.34 16.87
CA ASN A 105 -34.13 -0.32 16.92
C ASN A 105 -34.10 0.50 18.21
N TYR A 106 -33.77 -0.12 19.35
CA TYR A 106 -33.54 0.58 20.61
C TYR A 106 -32.39 1.61 20.50
N LEU A 107 -31.26 1.23 19.88
CA LEU A 107 -30.12 2.14 19.69
C LEU A 107 -30.49 3.35 18.81
N GLY A 108 -31.36 3.16 17.81
CA GLY A 108 -31.78 4.20 16.87
C GLY A 108 -33.00 5.04 17.29
N ALA A 109 -33.69 4.70 18.38
CA ALA A 109 -34.91 5.41 18.79
C ALA A 109 -34.61 6.78 19.43
N ASN A 110 -35.41 7.80 19.11
CA ASN A 110 -35.22 9.18 19.60
C ASN A 110 -36.10 9.54 20.82
N SER A 111 -37.13 8.74 21.13
CA SER A 111 -37.99 8.94 22.30
C SER A 111 -37.67 7.92 23.40
N ILE A 112 -37.80 8.33 24.66
CA ILE A 112 -37.58 7.44 25.82
C ILE A 112 -38.61 6.30 25.85
N SER A 113 -39.86 6.58 25.44
CA SER A 113 -40.92 5.58 25.39
C SER A 113 -40.61 4.47 24.37
N ASP A 114 -40.15 4.85 23.18
CA ASP A 114 -39.78 3.88 22.14
C ASP A 114 -38.55 3.08 22.54
N LYS A 115 -37.55 3.74 23.17
CA LYS A 115 -36.38 3.05 23.71
C LYS A 115 -36.78 1.97 24.70
N ASN A 116 -37.61 2.29 25.68
CA ASN A 116 -38.04 1.31 26.68
C ASN A 116 -38.80 0.14 26.02
N ASN A 117 -39.72 0.42 25.09
CA ASN A 117 -40.47 -0.61 24.37
C ASN A 117 -39.57 -1.55 23.55
N TYR A 118 -38.62 -1.01 22.78
CA TYR A 118 -37.70 -1.82 21.99
C TYR A 118 -36.74 -2.61 22.86
N TYR A 119 -36.25 -2.03 23.95
CA TYR A 119 -35.40 -2.72 24.91
C TYR A 119 -36.13 -3.89 25.57
N ASP A 120 -37.36 -3.67 26.05
CA ASP A 120 -38.18 -4.72 26.67
C ASP A 120 -38.46 -5.87 25.70
N LYS A 121 -38.78 -5.55 24.44
CA LYS A 121 -38.94 -6.56 23.37
C LYS A 121 -37.65 -7.32 23.07
N ALA A 122 -36.50 -6.63 23.06
CA ALA A 122 -35.21 -7.25 22.84
C ALA A 122 -34.87 -8.24 23.97
N VAL A 123 -35.07 -7.84 25.23
CA VAL A 123 -34.85 -8.70 26.39
C VAL A 123 -35.81 -9.91 26.37
N LEU A 124 -37.10 -9.68 26.10
CA LEU A 124 -38.10 -10.75 26.01
C LEU A 124 -37.72 -11.78 24.94
N ASN A 125 -37.41 -11.33 23.72
CA ASN A 125 -37.08 -12.23 22.61
C ASN A 125 -35.77 -12.98 22.85
N ARG A 126 -34.78 -12.36 23.50
CA ARG A 126 -33.53 -13.03 23.88
C ARG A 126 -33.80 -14.15 24.90
N ASN A 127 -34.64 -13.88 25.90
CA ASN A 127 -35.00 -14.87 26.91
C ASN A 127 -35.79 -16.03 26.28
N LEU A 128 -36.71 -15.75 25.36
CA LEU A 128 -37.43 -16.77 24.59
C LEU A 128 -36.48 -17.64 23.76
N SER A 129 -35.45 -17.06 23.14
CA SER A 129 -34.44 -17.84 22.42
C SER A 129 -33.76 -18.86 23.31
N TYR A 130 -33.30 -18.46 24.49
CA TYR A 130 -32.65 -19.38 25.43
C TYR A 130 -33.60 -20.45 25.96
N VAL A 131 -34.88 -20.12 26.18
CA VAL A 131 -35.90 -21.11 26.54
C VAL A 131 -36.06 -22.15 25.43
N PHE A 132 -36.16 -21.74 24.17
CA PHE A 132 -36.28 -22.66 23.04
C PHE A 132 -35.03 -23.52 22.85
N LEU A 133 -33.82 -22.94 22.96
CA LEU A 133 -32.57 -23.68 22.87
C LEU A 133 -32.42 -24.71 23.99
N GLY A 134 -32.72 -24.30 25.23
CA GLY A 134 -32.73 -25.20 26.38
C GLY A 134 -33.74 -26.33 26.20
N THR A 135 -34.95 -26.02 25.72
CA THR A 135 -35.99 -27.02 25.45
C THR A 135 -35.57 -27.99 24.35
N ALA A 136 -34.92 -27.51 23.29
CA ALA A 136 -34.33 -28.38 22.27
C ALA A 136 -33.30 -29.33 22.91
N GLY A 137 -32.37 -28.83 23.72
CA GLY A 137 -31.42 -29.67 24.45
C GLY A 137 -32.08 -30.76 25.30
N VAL A 138 -33.20 -30.44 25.96
CA VAL A 138 -34.01 -31.42 26.72
C VAL A 138 -34.56 -32.52 25.81
N VAL A 139 -35.01 -32.19 24.58
CA VAL A 139 -35.49 -33.20 23.62
C VAL A 139 -34.39 -34.20 23.26
N TRP A 140 -33.17 -33.75 22.99
CA TRP A 140 -32.02 -34.64 22.75
C TRP A 140 -31.72 -35.49 23.99
N ALA A 141 -31.67 -34.88 25.18
CA ALA A 141 -31.39 -35.61 26.41
C ALA A 141 -32.45 -36.71 26.70
N MET A 142 -33.73 -36.41 26.46
CA MET A 142 -34.82 -37.38 26.60
C MET A 142 -34.70 -38.53 25.60
N ASP A 143 -34.33 -38.24 24.35
CA ASP A 143 -34.10 -39.26 23.33
C ASP A 143 -32.96 -40.20 23.74
N TYR A 144 -31.79 -39.66 24.08
CA TYR A 144 -30.65 -40.44 24.55
C TYR A 144 -30.99 -41.30 25.77
N PHE A 145 -31.66 -40.72 26.76
CA PHE A 145 -32.05 -41.45 27.96
C PHE A 145 -32.99 -42.62 27.62
N GLY A 146 -33.98 -42.37 26.76
CA GLY A 146 -34.89 -43.40 26.25
C GLY A 146 -34.14 -44.51 25.50
N LEU A 147 -33.23 -44.13 24.60
CA LEU A 147 -32.43 -45.03 23.79
C LEU A 147 -31.52 -45.92 24.64
N VAL A 148 -30.81 -45.34 25.62
CA VAL A 148 -29.94 -46.09 26.55
C VAL A 148 -30.75 -47.09 27.37
N LYS A 149 -31.93 -46.68 27.88
CA LYS A 149 -32.82 -47.59 28.63
C LYS A 149 -33.30 -48.76 27.75
N ARG A 150 -33.63 -48.50 26.48
CA ARG A 150 -34.03 -49.53 25.52
C ARG A 150 -32.88 -50.46 25.14
N LYS A 151 -31.67 -49.93 24.89
CA LYS A 151 -30.45 -50.72 24.61
C LYS A 151 -30.13 -51.65 25.79
N LYS A 152 -30.22 -51.14 27.02
CA LYS A 152 -30.06 -51.96 28.25
C LYS A 152 -31.13 -53.06 28.36
N LYS A 153 -32.40 -52.76 28.07
CA LYS A 153 -33.49 -53.75 28.10
C LYS A 153 -33.27 -54.85 27.05
N ILE A 154 -32.94 -54.49 25.81
CA ILE A 154 -32.66 -55.46 24.73
C ILE A 154 -31.46 -56.35 25.09
N LYS A 155 -30.38 -55.77 25.63
CA LYS A 155 -29.21 -56.54 26.08
C LYS A 155 -29.57 -57.52 27.20
N LYS A 156 -30.48 -57.15 28.10
CA LYS A 156 -30.98 -58.01 29.18
C LYS A 156 -31.89 -59.13 28.64
N ASP A 157 -32.79 -58.82 27.72
CA ASP A 157 -33.71 -59.78 27.09
C ASP A 157 -32.95 -60.76 26.16
N TRP A 158 -31.93 -60.29 25.44
CA TRP A 158 -31.06 -61.11 24.58
C TRP A 158 -30.24 -62.12 25.39
N LYS A 159 -29.69 -61.71 26.54
CA LYS A 159 -28.97 -62.62 27.45
C LYS A 159 -29.86 -63.72 28.06
N LYS A 160 -31.17 -63.52 28.12
CA LYS A 160 -32.12 -64.48 28.71
C LYS A 160 -32.51 -65.63 27.76
N ASN A 161 -32.33 -65.46 26.44
CA ASN A 161 -32.90 -66.34 25.40
C ASN A 161 -31.85 -67.00 24.47
N LEU A 162 -30.59 -67.16 24.89
CA LEU A 162 -29.56 -67.82 24.07
C LEU A 162 -29.67 -69.36 24.14
N PRO A 163 -29.87 -70.08 23.02
CA PRO A 163 -29.67 -71.52 22.97
C PRO A 163 -28.16 -71.82 22.91
N VAL A 164 -27.67 -72.64 23.84
CA VAL A 164 -26.28 -73.12 23.88
C VAL A 164 -26.08 -74.16 22.77
N LYS A 165 -25.12 -73.91 21.87
CA LYS A 165 -24.31 -74.94 21.21
C LYS A 165 -23.00 -74.30 20.70
N GLU A 166 -21.89 -74.82 21.19
CA GLU A 166 -20.53 -74.51 20.76
C GLU A 166 -20.28 -74.94 19.32
N THR A 167 -19.43 -74.20 18.59
CA THR A 167 -18.47 -74.66 17.57
C THR A 167 -17.72 -73.43 17.02
N PRO A 168 -16.55 -73.58 16.35
CA PRO A 168 -15.27 -74.06 16.87
C PRO A 168 -14.15 -73.03 16.61
N ASN A 169 -12.99 -73.29 17.22
CA ASN A 169 -11.74 -72.52 17.13
C ASN A 169 -11.33 -72.16 15.68
N ILE A 170 -11.38 -70.88 15.28
CA ILE A 170 -10.76 -70.38 14.04
C ILE A 170 -9.41 -69.73 14.41
N PRO A 171 -8.28 -70.21 13.85
CA PRO A 171 -6.96 -69.75 14.24
C PRO A 171 -6.67 -68.31 13.80
N SER A 172 -5.98 -67.62 14.68
CA SER A 172 -5.35 -66.31 14.55
C SER A 172 -4.37 -66.21 13.36
N PHE A 173 -4.57 -65.20 12.49
CA PHE A 173 -3.60 -64.49 11.63
C PHE A 173 -2.52 -65.32 10.89
N LYS A 174 -2.76 -65.72 9.63
CA LYS A 174 -1.68 -66.12 8.69
C LYS A 174 -1.31 -64.91 7.83
N ILE A 175 -0.06 -64.42 7.93
CA ILE A 175 0.49 -63.38 7.05
C ILE A 175 1.08 -64.06 5.81
N VAL A 176 0.70 -63.61 4.61
CA VAL A 176 1.33 -64.02 3.34
C VAL A 176 2.12 -62.83 2.80
N SER A 177 3.35 -63.06 2.33
CA SER A 177 4.20 -62.00 1.77
C SER A 177 4.89 -62.39 0.47
N ALA A 178 5.09 -61.41 -0.43
CA ALA A 178 5.84 -61.54 -1.68
C ALA A 178 6.85 -60.39 -1.83
N LEU A 179 7.93 -60.60 -2.57
CA LEU A 179 8.98 -59.61 -2.84
C LEU A 179 9.16 -59.47 -4.36
N SER A 180 9.22 -58.23 -4.86
CA SER A 180 9.48 -57.96 -6.27
C SER A 180 10.95 -58.13 -6.65
N GLU A 181 11.24 -58.13 -7.95
CA GLU A 181 12.60 -57.85 -8.45
C GLU A 181 13.05 -56.43 -8.04
N LYS A 182 14.37 -56.20 -8.08
CA LYS A 182 14.96 -54.89 -7.78
C LYS A 182 14.89 -53.99 -9.01
N GLU A 183 14.40 -52.76 -8.83
CA GLU A 183 14.34 -51.74 -9.87
C GLU A 183 15.12 -50.51 -9.43
N PHE A 184 15.99 -49.99 -10.30
CA PHE A 184 16.79 -48.79 -10.00
C PHE A 184 15.92 -47.55 -9.96
N VAL A 185 15.95 -46.83 -8.83
CA VAL A 185 15.20 -45.60 -8.63
C VAL A 185 16.15 -44.49 -8.20
N ASN A 186 16.12 -43.38 -8.95
CA ASN A 186 16.82 -42.15 -8.60
C ASN A 186 15.81 -41.01 -8.38
N THR A 187 15.46 -40.76 -7.13
CA THR A 187 14.58 -39.66 -6.72
C THR A 187 15.34 -38.40 -6.33
N SER A 188 16.66 -38.36 -6.50
CA SER A 188 17.49 -37.18 -6.21
C SER A 188 17.84 -36.36 -7.45
N LEU A 189 17.68 -36.93 -8.65
CA LEU A 189 17.99 -36.25 -9.91
C LEU A 189 16.92 -35.20 -10.21
N THR A 190 17.31 -33.93 -10.16
CA THR A 190 16.50 -32.82 -10.67
C THR A 190 16.85 -32.59 -12.15
N THR A 191 16.04 -31.85 -12.90
CA THR A 191 16.45 -31.42 -14.26
C THR A 191 15.84 -30.06 -14.46
N LEU A 192 16.48 -29.05 -13.87
CA LEU A 192 16.04 -27.67 -14.02
C LEU A 192 16.53 -27.13 -15.36
N GLN A 193 15.61 -26.53 -16.09
CA GLN A 193 15.90 -25.79 -17.31
C GLN A 193 15.14 -24.48 -17.28
N VAL A 194 15.71 -23.46 -17.92
CA VAL A 194 14.99 -22.22 -18.19
C VAL A 194 13.92 -22.52 -19.24
N VAL A 195 12.70 -22.03 -19.03
CA VAL A 195 11.65 -22.12 -20.04
C VAL A 195 12.04 -21.22 -21.21
N GLU A 196 12.02 -21.76 -22.42
CA GLU A 196 12.32 -20.99 -23.63
C GLU A 196 11.47 -19.71 -23.71
N ASN A 197 12.10 -18.62 -24.16
CA ASN A 197 11.48 -17.29 -24.28
C ASN A 197 10.87 -16.72 -22.99
N SER A 198 11.28 -17.21 -21.82
CA SER A 198 10.81 -16.68 -20.52
C SER A 198 11.70 -15.59 -19.92
N ILE A 199 12.90 -15.42 -20.45
CA ILE A 199 13.90 -14.45 -19.96
C ILE A 199 13.52 -13.07 -20.48
N GLN A 200 13.25 -12.14 -19.57
CA GLN A 200 12.92 -10.77 -19.92
C GLN A 200 13.34 -9.81 -18.81
N TYR A 201 13.71 -8.60 -19.20
CA TYR A 201 13.77 -7.46 -18.30
C TYR A 201 12.42 -6.75 -18.31
N LYS A 202 11.94 -6.36 -17.13
CA LYS A 202 10.73 -5.58 -16.93
C LYS A 202 11.03 -4.40 -16.00
N ASP A 203 10.51 -3.25 -16.36
CA ASP A 203 10.58 -2.00 -15.63
C ASP A 203 9.16 -1.54 -15.27
N LYS A 204 9.05 -0.37 -14.64
CA LYS A 204 7.76 0.13 -14.15
C LYS A 204 6.97 0.82 -15.26
N ASP A 205 7.65 1.50 -16.16
CA ASP A 205 7.07 2.31 -17.23
C ASP A 205 7.03 1.58 -18.59
N GLU A 206 7.46 0.32 -18.64
CA GLU A 206 7.43 -0.55 -19.82
C GLU A 206 8.29 -0.01 -20.99
N ASN A 207 9.32 0.79 -20.69
CA ASN A 207 10.20 1.40 -21.68
C ASN A 207 11.41 0.49 -22.08
N TYR A 208 11.54 -0.67 -21.43
CA TYR A 208 12.63 -1.66 -21.54
C TYR A 208 14.02 -1.09 -21.25
N CYS A 209 14.09 -0.09 -20.39
CA CYS A 209 15.28 0.59 -19.94
C CYS A 209 15.28 0.68 -18.41
N LEU A 210 16.45 0.73 -17.79
CA LEU A 210 16.57 1.00 -16.36
C LEU A 210 16.93 2.46 -16.18
N ASP A 211 15.95 3.24 -15.75
CA ASP A 211 16.12 4.67 -15.45
C ASP A 211 16.73 4.89 -14.06
N ALA A 212 17.30 6.08 -13.85
CA ALA A 212 17.86 6.44 -12.56
C ALA A 212 16.81 6.42 -11.45
N PHE A 213 17.14 5.77 -10.33
CA PHE A 213 16.25 5.50 -9.19
C PHE A 213 15.03 4.63 -9.52
N GLU A 214 14.99 4.07 -10.73
CA GLU A 214 13.97 3.14 -11.11
C GLU A 214 14.30 1.74 -10.59
N ARG A 215 13.26 0.98 -10.28
CA ARG A 215 13.37 -0.42 -9.87
C ARG A 215 12.81 -1.29 -10.98
N GLY A 216 13.70 -1.99 -11.67
CA GLY A 216 13.37 -3.05 -12.62
C GLY A 216 13.46 -4.44 -12.00
N TYR A 217 13.04 -5.42 -12.79
CA TYR A 217 13.06 -6.84 -12.47
C TYR A 217 13.56 -7.63 -13.69
N ILE A 218 14.61 -8.41 -13.48
CA ILE A 218 14.95 -9.51 -14.39
C ILE A 218 14.05 -10.69 -14.03
N GLU A 219 13.22 -11.11 -14.97
CA GLU A 219 12.27 -12.21 -14.81
C GLU A 219 12.67 -13.38 -15.72
N PHE A 220 12.72 -14.58 -15.15
CA PHE A 220 12.88 -15.82 -15.92
C PHE A 220 12.09 -16.94 -15.25
N LYS A 221 11.66 -17.93 -16.04
CA LYS A 221 10.95 -19.11 -15.53
C LYS A 221 11.87 -20.31 -15.52
N LEU A 222 11.89 -21.01 -14.39
CA LEU A 222 12.56 -22.30 -14.26
C LEU A 222 11.51 -23.40 -14.23
N LYS A 223 11.76 -24.47 -14.98
CA LYS A 223 10.94 -25.68 -14.99
C LYS A 223 11.76 -26.87 -14.54
N ASN A 224 11.17 -27.69 -13.69
CA ASN A 224 11.77 -28.94 -13.26
C ASN A 224 11.23 -30.11 -14.08
N TYR A 225 11.99 -30.54 -15.08
CA TYR A 225 11.74 -31.75 -15.87
C TYR A 225 12.20 -33.03 -15.15
N GLY A 226 12.89 -32.88 -14.02
CA GLY A 226 13.42 -33.99 -13.27
C GLY A 226 12.35 -34.69 -12.44
N PRO A 227 12.55 -35.98 -12.13
CA PRO A 227 11.63 -36.76 -11.31
C PRO A 227 11.62 -36.33 -9.83
N ALA A 228 12.63 -35.60 -9.36
CA ALA A 228 12.80 -35.17 -7.97
C ALA A 228 12.30 -33.74 -7.70
N ILE A 229 11.95 -33.42 -6.45
CA ILE A 229 11.72 -32.03 -6.02
C ILE A 229 13.05 -31.27 -5.98
N ALA A 230 13.13 -30.13 -6.67
CA ALA A 230 14.29 -29.25 -6.62
C ALA A 230 14.24 -28.38 -5.36
N LYS A 231 15.09 -28.64 -4.35
CA LYS A 231 15.14 -27.90 -3.07
C LYS A 231 16.42 -27.05 -2.96
N HIS A 232 16.31 -25.90 -2.30
CA HIS A 232 17.44 -25.01 -1.95
C HIS A 232 18.29 -24.54 -3.14
N PHE A 233 17.63 -24.17 -4.24
CA PHE A 233 18.31 -23.54 -5.37
C PHE A 233 18.52 -22.06 -5.10
N TYR A 234 19.65 -21.54 -5.56
CA TYR A 234 19.91 -20.11 -5.60
C TYR A 234 20.42 -19.75 -7.00
N ALA A 235 20.09 -18.54 -7.45
CA ALA A 235 20.68 -17.99 -8.65
C ALA A 235 21.79 -17.04 -8.23
N LYS A 236 23.03 -17.36 -8.58
CA LYS A 236 24.17 -16.47 -8.42
C LYS A 236 24.21 -15.51 -9.60
N LEU A 237 24.44 -14.23 -9.31
CA LEU A 237 24.33 -13.13 -10.25
C LEU A 237 25.70 -12.47 -10.38
N GLU A 238 26.20 -12.39 -11.61
CA GLU A 238 27.47 -11.73 -11.92
C GLU A 238 27.23 -10.75 -13.06
N SER A 239 27.63 -9.49 -12.88
CA SER A 239 27.50 -8.47 -13.93
C SER A 239 28.83 -8.23 -14.62
N THR A 240 28.74 -7.93 -15.91
CA THR A 240 29.83 -7.38 -16.71
C THR A 240 29.96 -5.86 -16.58
N ASP A 241 29.06 -5.22 -15.84
CA ASP A 241 29.06 -3.77 -15.59
C ASP A 241 30.20 -3.36 -14.64
N THR A 242 31.15 -2.60 -15.17
CA THR A 242 32.27 -2.04 -14.40
C THR A 242 31.94 -0.68 -13.76
N THR A 243 30.75 -0.12 -13.99
CA THR A 243 30.43 1.27 -13.60
C THR A 243 29.94 1.43 -12.15
N LYS A 244 29.57 0.35 -11.46
CA LYS A 244 29.02 0.35 -10.08
C LYS A 244 27.78 1.21 -9.86
N ASN A 245 27.06 1.57 -10.93
CA ASN A 245 25.88 2.42 -10.86
C ASN A 245 24.56 1.64 -10.94
N VAL A 246 24.63 0.31 -10.91
CA VAL A 246 23.49 -0.58 -10.83
C VAL A 246 23.66 -1.51 -9.63
N GLU A 247 22.65 -1.54 -8.77
CA GLU A 247 22.56 -2.42 -7.60
C GLU A 247 21.62 -3.58 -7.89
N PHE A 248 22.10 -4.80 -7.66
CA PHE A 248 21.33 -6.04 -7.68
C PHE A 248 21.96 -7.01 -6.66
N PRO A 249 21.21 -7.99 -6.14
CA PRO A 249 21.76 -8.92 -5.15
C PRO A 249 22.77 -9.87 -5.78
N ASP A 250 23.85 -10.24 -5.06
CA ASP A 250 24.84 -11.22 -5.52
C ASP A 250 24.23 -12.63 -5.72
N SER A 251 23.17 -12.92 -4.98
CA SER A 251 22.39 -14.15 -5.13
C SER A 251 20.94 -13.96 -4.73
N ILE A 252 20.04 -14.73 -5.35
CA ILE A 252 18.63 -14.80 -4.95
C ILE A 252 18.25 -16.24 -4.61
N ASP A 253 17.50 -16.41 -3.53
CA ASP A 253 16.92 -17.70 -3.18
C ASP A 253 15.78 -18.03 -4.15
N VAL A 254 15.98 -19.08 -4.95
CA VAL A 254 14.96 -19.62 -5.85
C VAL A 254 14.02 -20.54 -5.07
N GLY A 255 14.43 -21.07 -3.92
CA GLY A 255 13.64 -21.94 -3.06
C GLY A 255 13.37 -23.31 -3.71
N THR A 256 12.15 -23.82 -3.49
CA THR A 256 11.75 -25.17 -3.93
C THR A 256 10.88 -25.13 -5.19
N ILE A 257 11.12 -26.05 -6.13
CA ILE A 257 10.31 -26.28 -7.35
C ILE A 257 9.88 -27.75 -7.39
N GLY A 258 8.56 -28.00 -7.40
CA GLY A 258 8.01 -29.35 -7.47
C GLY A 258 8.28 -30.06 -8.80
N VAL A 259 7.98 -31.36 -8.85
CA VAL A 259 8.11 -32.18 -10.07
C VAL A 259 7.18 -31.65 -11.17
N ASN A 260 7.72 -31.45 -12.38
CA ASN A 260 7.00 -30.88 -13.54
C ASN A 260 6.36 -29.50 -13.29
N GLN A 261 6.76 -28.80 -12.24
CA GLN A 261 6.28 -27.45 -11.95
C GLN A 261 7.22 -26.38 -12.51
N GLU A 262 6.63 -25.22 -12.75
CA GLU A 262 7.32 -24.01 -13.18
C GLU A 262 7.32 -22.97 -12.06
N LYS A 263 8.40 -22.20 -11.96
CA LYS A 263 8.53 -21.10 -11.00
C LYS A 263 9.10 -19.87 -11.68
N ILE A 264 8.45 -18.73 -11.46
CA ILE A 264 8.95 -17.43 -11.88
C ILE A 264 9.95 -16.94 -10.83
N VAL A 265 11.15 -16.57 -11.27
CA VAL A 265 12.17 -15.93 -10.44
C VAL A 265 12.26 -14.47 -10.87
N ARG A 266 12.28 -13.55 -9.89
CA ARG A 266 12.37 -12.11 -10.11
C ARG A 266 13.57 -11.55 -9.36
N VAL A 267 14.57 -11.10 -10.09
CA VAL A 267 15.76 -10.46 -9.54
C VAL A 267 15.54 -8.94 -9.58
N PRO A 268 15.45 -8.25 -8.43
CA PRO A 268 15.34 -6.80 -8.42
C PRO A 268 16.66 -6.16 -8.87
N VAL A 269 16.55 -5.15 -9.73
CA VAL A 269 17.68 -4.36 -10.21
C VAL A 269 17.33 -2.88 -10.05
N VAL A 270 18.23 -2.07 -9.51
CA VAL A 270 18.01 -0.64 -9.24
C VAL A 270 19.18 0.15 -9.79
N ALA A 271 18.93 1.21 -10.54
CA ALA A 271 19.98 2.11 -11.00
C ALA A 271 20.17 3.31 -10.07
N SER A 272 21.42 3.74 -9.90
CA SER A 272 21.78 4.96 -9.17
C SER A 272 21.48 6.21 -9.99
N LYS A 273 21.53 7.38 -9.34
CA LYS A 273 21.33 8.69 -9.99
C LYS A 273 22.21 8.92 -11.22
N ASP A 274 23.45 8.46 -11.12
CA ASP A 274 24.52 8.78 -12.07
C ASP A 274 24.63 7.76 -13.21
N ILE A 275 23.59 6.92 -13.38
CA ILE A 275 23.51 5.97 -14.47
C ILE A 275 23.61 6.68 -15.83
N VAL A 276 24.37 6.08 -16.74
CA VAL A 276 24.60 6.60 -18.10
C VAL A 276 23.81 5.78 -19.12
N ASN A 277 23.62 6.32 -20.33
CA ASN A 277 23.07 5.55 -21.44
C ASN A 277 24.04 4.43 -21.77
N GLY A 278 23.54 3.20 -21.82
CA GLY A 278 24.36 2.02 -22.08
C GLY A 278 23.56 0.74 -22.01
N SER A 279 24.28 -0.37 -21.89
CA SER A 279 23.70 -1.68 -21.67
C SER A 279 24.70 -2.55 -20.92
N PHE A 280 24.22 -3.41 -20.05
CA PHE A 280 25.04 -4.40 -19.37
C PHE A 280 24.36 -5.76 -19.39
N VAL A 281 25.17 -6.81 -19.27
CA VAL A 281 24.68 -8.19 -19.20
C VAL A 281 24.81 -8.69 -17.77
N VAL A 282 23.68 -9.13 -17.21
CA VAL A 282 23.64 -9.89 -15.96
C VAL A 282 23.70 -11.37 -16.30
N ASN A 283 24.80 -12.01 -15.94
CA ASN A 283 24.96 -13.45 -16.07
C ASN A 283 24.31 -14.13 -14.87
N VAL A 284 23.37 -15.02 -15.14
CA VAL A 284 22.63 -15.78 -14.14
C VAL A 284 23.12 -17.22 -14.17
N ASN A 285 23.66 -17.68 -13.04
CA ASN A 285 24.06 -19.07 -12.85
C ASN A 285 23.18 -19.68 -11.75
N VAL A 286 22.24 -20.54 -12.16
CA VAL A 286 21.34 -21.24 -11.24
C VAL A 286 21.97 -22.57 -10.86
N SER A 287 22.23 -22.76 -9.57
CA SER A 287 22.78 -24.00 -9.06
C SER A 287 22.13 -24.37 -7.73
N ALA A 288 22.17 -25.67 -7.42
CA ALA A 288 21.86 -26.18 -6.09
C ALA A 288 23.15 -26.55 -5.37
N VAL A 289 23.05 -26.67 -4.04
CA VAL A 289 24.09 -27.20 -3.14
C VAL A 289 24.58 -28.60 -3.57
N ARG A 290 23.86 -29.32 -4.45
CA ARG A 290 24.25 -30.62 -5.02
C ARG A 290 24.15 -30.60 -6.55
N ASN A 291 25.24 -30.21 -7.21
CA ASN A 291 25.60 -30.36 -8.63
C ASN A 291 24.49 -30.71 -9.62
N ASN A 292 23.62 -29.73 -9.90
CA ASN A 292 22.80 -29.75 -11.10
C ASN A 292 22.71 -28.34 -11.68
N PRO A 293 23.77 -27.89 -12.39
CA PRO A 293 23.83 -26.55 -12.92
C PRO A 293 22.83 -26.41 -14.07
N VAL A 294 21.99 -25.39 -14.01
CA VAL A 294 21.26 -24.92 -15.19
C VAL A 294 22.28 -24.27 -16.12
N GLU A 295 22.11 -24.44 -17.43
CA GLU A 295 22.96 -23.75 -18.41
C GLU A 295 22.94 -22.23 -18.14
N PRO A 296 24.10 -21.59 -17.92
CA PRO A 296 24.15 -20.16 -17.62
C PRO A 296 23.60 -19.33 -18.77
N PHE A 297 22.88 -18.26 -18.43
CA PHE A 297 22.33 -17.35 -19.42
C PHE A 297 22.57 -15.90 -19.01
N GLY A 298 22.71 -15.04 -20.02
CA GLY A 298 22.87 -13.60 -19.85
C GLY A 298 21.55 -12.88 -20.11
N VAL A 299 21.22 -11.89 -19.27
CA VAL A 299 20.11 -10.96 -19.50
C VAL A 299 20.69 -9.61 -19.84
N LEU A 300 20.40 -9.13 -21.05
CA LEU A 300 20.76 -7.79 -21.48
C LEU A 300 19.78 -6.79 -20.86
N VAL A 301 20.31 -5.80 -20.14
CA VAL A 301 19.55 -4.70 -19.56
C VAL A 301 20.08 -3.40 -20.15
N ASN A 302 19.20 -2.62 -20.76
CA ASN A 302 19.55 -1.28 -21.24
C ASN A 302 19.47 -0.29 -20.08
N THR A 303 20.36 0.69 -20.04
CA THR A 303 20.34 1.76 -19.04
C THR A 303 20.09 3.10 -19.70
N CYS A 304 19.25 3.91 -19.08
CA CYS A 304 18.87 5.22 -19.58
C CYS A 304 19.40 6.29 -18.62
N LYS A 305 20.24 7.17 -19.15
CA LYS A 305 20.74 8.35 -18.45
C LYS A 305 19.54 9.16 -18.00
N PHE A 306 19.52 9.52 -16.71
CA PHE A 306 18.51 10.38 -16.14
C PHE A 306 18.27 11.62 -17.01
N LYS A 307 17.13 11.64 -17.68
CA LYS A 307 16.56 12.82 -18.33
C LYS A 307 15.37 13.22 -17.49
N TYR A 308 15.50 14.32 -16.76
CA TYR A 308 14.34 14.93 -16.11
C TYR A 308 13.32 15.32 -17.18
N GLN A 309 12.27 14.50 -17.34
CA GLN A 309 11.06 14.80 -18.09
C GLN A 309 9.89 14.71 -17.11
N GLU A 310 9.11 15.79 -17.03
CA GLU A 310 7.92 15.89 -16.20
C GLU A 310 6.87 14.87 -16.66
N GLU A 311 6.69 13.78 -15.92
CA GLU A 311 5.43 13.04 -15.95
C GLU A 311 4.41 13.77 -15.07
N ILE A 312 3.68 14.68 -15.70
CA ILE A 312 2.40 15.16 -15.17
C ILE A 312 1.40 14.03 -15.43
N SER A 313 0.95 13.34 -14.38
CA SER A 313 -0.07 12.31 -14.49
C SER A 313 -1.37 12.93 -15.03
N GLU A 314 -1.65 12.66 -16.29
CA GLU A 314 -2.79 13.13 -17.05
C GLU A 314 -4.05 12.34 -16.64
N TYR A 315 -4.67 12.64 -15.49
CA TYR A 315 -6.09 12.31 -15.23
C TYR A 315 -6.66 12.99 -13.97
N GLU A 316 -6.60 14.31 -13.85
CA GLU A 316 -7.29 14.99 -12.74
C GLU A 316 -7.88 16.32 -13.21
N PHE A 317 -9.16 16.55 -12.87
CA PHE A 317 -9.93 17.72 -13.29
C PHE A 317 -9.15 19.04 -13.07
N PRO A 318 -8.91 19.83 -14.13
CA PRO A 318 -8.15 21.08 -14.01
C PRO A 318 -8.90 22.12 -13.18
N SER A 319 -8.16 22.92 -12.40
CA SER A 319 -8.70 24.04 -11.64
C SER A 319 -9.17 25.14 -12.61
N ASP A 320 -10.17 25.95 -12.23
CA ASP A 320 -10.67 27.04 -13.09
C ASP A 320 -9.57 28.09 -13.40
N ILE A 321 -8.57 28.19 -12.53
CA ILE A 321 -7.41 29.08 -12.73
C ILE A 321 -6.29 28.45 -13.58
N ASP A 322 -6.30 27.14 -13.79
CA ASP A 322 -5.34 26.43 -14.65
C ASP A 322 -5.71 26.55 -16.13
N ASP A 323 -7.01 26.75 -16.39
CA ASP A 323 -7.59 26.94 -17.70
C ASP A 323 -7.82 28.43 -18.02
N ASN A 324 -8.02 28.75 -19.30
CA ASN A 324 -8.38 30.09 -19.77
C ASN A 324 -7.47 31.23 -19.25
N ILE A 325 -6.20 30.94 -18.97
CA ILE A 325 -5.23 31.92 -18.49
C ILE A 325 -5.10 33.04 -19.55
N PRO A 326 -5.37 34.32 -19.21
CA PRO A 326 -5.30 35.41 -20.17
C PRO A 326 -3.90 35.54 -20.77
N VAL A 327 -3.79 35.50 -22.10
CA VAL A 327 -2.54 35.76 -22.83
C VAL A 327 -2.51 37.21 -23.26
N LEU A 328 -1.56 37.97 -22.72
CA LEU A 328 -1.45 39.41 -22.95
C LEU A 328 -0.13 39.75 -23.67
N PRO A 329 -0.13 40.69 -24.63
CA PRO A 329 1.02 41.00 -25.47
C PRO A 329 2.14 41.69 -24.69
N TYR A 330 3.38 41.25 -24.85
CA TYR A 330 4.55 41.80 -24.15
C TYR A 330 4.58 43.34 -24.17
N ASN A 331 4.76 43.96 -23.01
CA ASN A 331 4.63 45.42 -22.81
C ASN A 331 5.97 46.18 -22.89
N GLY A 332 7.07 45.54 -23.31
CA GLY A 332 8.39 46.16 -23.44
C GLY A 332 9.19 46.26 -22.13
N GLN A 333 8.60 45.93 -20.98
CA GLN A 333 9.32 45.96 -19.69
C GLN A 333 10.22 44.72 -19.55
N VAL A 334 11.45 44.92 -19.08
CA VAL A 334 12.35 43.80 -18.77
C VAL A 334 11.96 43.25 -17.41
N LYS A 335 11.50 42.01 -17.36
CA LYS A 335 11.13 41.34 -16.10
C LYS A 335 11.86 40.02 -16.00
N PHE A 336 12.23 39.65 -14.78
CA PHE A 336 12.78 38.35 -14.42
C PHE A 336 11.92 37.72 -13.34
N ALA A 337 11.73 36.40 -13.38
CA ALA A 337 11.00 35.68 -12.36
C ALA A 337 11.81 34.50 -11.82
N LEU A 338 11.89 34.36 -10.50
CA LEU A 338 12.31 33.13 -9.84
C LEU A 338 11.11 32.54 -9.11
N ILE A 339 10.73 31.33 -9.49
CA ILE A 339 9.52 30.64 -9.04
C ILE A 339 9.96 29.32 -8.41
N ILE A 340 9.61 29.12 -7.14
CA ILE A 340 10.04 27.94 -6.38
C ILE A 340 8.81 27.25 -5.78
N GLY A 341 8.66 25.95 -6.06
CA GLY A 341 7.60 25.12 -5.49
C GLY A 341 8.18 23.90 -4.78
N ASN A 342 8.19 23.91 -3.46
CA ASN A 342 8.72 22.82 -2.65
C ASN A 342 7.58 22.03 -2.02
N GLU A 343 7.39 20.79 -2.46
CA GLU A 343 6.36 19.86 -2.02
C GLU A 343 6.95 18.60 -1.38
N GLY A 344 7.98 18.02 -1.99
CA GLY A 344 8.54 16.70 -1.67
C GLY A 344 9.54 16.69 -0.51
N TYR A 345 9.10 17.09 0.68
CA TYR A 345 9.92 17.03 1.89
C TYR A 345 10.13 15.61 2.43
N SER A 346 9.35 14.63 2.01
CA SER A 346 9.56 13.22 2.32
C SER A 346 10.57 12.61 1.35
N ASN A 347 11.85 12.63 1.74
CA ASN A 347 12.95 12.11 0.94
C ASN A 347 14.06 11.54 1.84
N GLU A 348 15.05 10.88 1.23
CA GLU A 348 16.14 10.20 1.94
C GLU A 348 16.95 11.13 2.85
N LYS A 349 17.08 12.41 2.49
CA LYS A 349 17.89 13.38 3.23
C LYS A 349 17.20 13.85 4.51
N THR A 350 15.88 14.04 4.48
CA THR A 350 15.11 14.52 5.64
C THR A 350 14.55 13.37 6.48
N GLN A 351 14.38 12.18 5.89
CA GLN A 351 13.73 11.01 6.49
C GLN A 351 12.29 11.29 6.99
N LEU A 352 11.67 12.37 6.51
CA LEU A 352 10.31 12.75 6.88
C LEU A 352 9.29 11.84 6.18
N SER A 353 8.16 11.60 6.84
CA SER A 353 7.03 10.91 6.21
C SER A 353 6.29 11.82 5.22
N LYS A 354 5.52 11.24 4.30
CA LYS A 354 4.73 11.97 3.29
C LYS A 354 3.75 13.00 3.89
N ASN A 355 3.38 12.85 5.15
CA ASN A 355 2.49 13.80 5.85
C ASN A 355 3.12 15.19 6.06
N PHE A 356 4.44 15.29 5.89
CA PHE A 356 5.18 16.55 5.95
C PHE A 356 5.37 17.21 4.58
N ASN A 357 4.88 16.61 3.49
CA ASN A 357 4.86 17.28 2.19
C ASN A 357 3.92 18.49 2.22
N VAL A 358 4.11 19.40 1.26
CA VAL A 358 3.24 20.58 1.07
C VAL A 358 2.39 20.35 -0.17
N PRO A 359 1.16 19.80 -0.04
CA PRO A 359 0.36 19.42 -1.18
C PRO A 359 0.17 20.59 -2.15
N TYR A 360 0.31 20.29 -3.44
CA TYR A 360 0.14 21.20 -4.56
C TYR A 360 1.17 22.32 -4.68
N ALA A 361 2.24 22.36 -3.89
CA ALA A 361 3.25 23.42 -4.01
C ALA A 361 3.99 23.37 -5.36
N ARG A 362 4.19 22.18 -5.95
CA ARG A 362 4.74 22.07 -7.32
C ARG A 362 3.73 22.58 -8.35
N HIS A 363 2.46 22.19 -8.22
CA HIS A 363 1.37 22.61 -9.11
C HIS A 363 1.18 24.13 -9.08
N ASP A 364 1.14 24.70 -7.88
CA ASP A 364 1.11 26.14 -7.63
C ASP A 364 2.23 26.89 -8.36
N ALA A 365 3.48 26.43 -8.26
CA ALA A 365 4.62 27.02 -8.96
C ALA A 365 4.51 26.91 -10.48
N MET A 366 4.07 25.76 -10.99
CA MET A 366 3.86 25.54 -12.42
C MET A 366 2.74 26.43 -12.98
N THR A 367 1.63 26.58 -12.26
CA THR A 367 0.56 27.49 -12.66
C THR A 367 1.04 28.94 -12.56
N PHE A 368 1.75 29.33 -11.49
CA PHE A 368 2.33 30.68 -11.39
C PHE A 368 3.29 31.00 -12.55
N LYS A 369 4.08 30.03 -13.04
CA LYS A 369 4.92 30.19 -14.24
C LYS A 369 4.09 30.58 -15.47
N LYS A 370 2.95 29.91 -15.68
CA LYS A 370 2.03 30.25 -16.80
C LYS A 370 1.52 31.69 -16.67
N TYR A 371 1.16 32.14 -15.47
CA TYR A 371 0.73 33.51 -15.22
C TYR A 371 1.87 34.52 -15.34
N ALA A 372 3.08 34.19 -14.89
CA ALA A 372 4.25 35.04 -15.04
C ALA A 372 4.51 35.37 -16.51
N LYS A 373 4.43 34.36 -17.37
CA LYS A 373 4.52 34.53 -18.82
C LYS A 373 3.33 35.31 -19.40
N ASN A 374 2.14 34.78 -19.21
CA ASN A 374 0.96 35.20 -19.99
C ASN A 374 0.32 36.50 -19.45
N VAL A 375 0.34 36.69 -18.13
CA VAL A 375 -0.34 37.81 -17.45
C VAL A 375 0.63 38.86 -16.93
N LEU A 376 1.76 38.47 -16.33
CA LEU A 376 2.75 39.41 -15.76
C LEU A 376 3.75 39.95 -16.80
N GLY A 377 3.84 39.30 -17.97
CA GLY A 377 4.65 39.76 -19.09
C GLY A 377 6.14 39.43 -18.99
N VAL A 378 6.49 38.40 -18.22
CA VAL A 378 7.87 37.89 -18.14
C VAL A 378 8.16 37.06 -19.38
N LYS A 379 9.28 37.31 -20.05
CA LYS A 379 9.71 36.48 -21.18
C LYS A 379 10.10 35.09 -20.68
N GLU A 380 9.80 34.04 -21.45
CA GLU A 380 10.06 32.64 -21.04
C GLU A 380 11.52 32.44 -20.65
N GLU A 381 12.47 32.99 -21.41
CA GLU A 381 13.90 32.91 -21.14
C GLU A 381 14.35 33.59 -19.83
N ASN A 382 13.51 34.43 -19.25
CA ASN A 382 13.77 35.13 -17.99
C ASN A 382 13.01 34.51 -16.79
N ILE A 383 12.35 33.36 -16.99
CA ILE A 383 11.66 32.63 -15.92
C ILE A 383 12.52 31.46 -15.48
N PHE A 384 12.99 31.53 -14.23
CA PHE A 384 13.68 30.45 -13.53
C PHE A 384 12.66 29.73 -12.66
N ILE A 385 12.48 28.43 -12.87
CA ILE A 385 11.60 27.60 -12.06
C ILE A 385 12.41 26.50 -11.36
N LEU A 386 12.15 26.31 -10.07
CA LEU A 386 12.72 25.22 -9.28
C LEU A 386 11.57 24.47 -8.59
N LEU A 387 11.51 23.16 -8.79
CA LEU A 387 10.58 22.29 -8.10
C LEU A 387 11.38 21.42 -7.13
N ASP A 388 10.93 21.34 -5.89
CA ASP A 388 11.63 20.64 -4.81
C ASP A 388 13.12 21.01 -4.71
N ALA A 389 13.36 22.31 -4.60
CA ALA A 389 14.68 22.88 -4.63
C ALA A 389 15.47 22.55 -3.35
N THR A 390 16.70 22.08 -3.53
CA THR A 390 17.69 21.95 -2.47
C THR A 390 18.21 23.31 -2.02
N LYS A 391 18.84 23.35 -0.84
CA LYS A 391 19.48 24.57 -0.31
C LYS A 391 20.41 25.20 -1.34
N LYS A 392 21.24 24.39 -1.98
CA LYS A 392 22.23 24.84 -2.95
C LYS A 392 21.53 25.53 -4.13
N GLU A 393 20.56 24.85 -4.73
CA GLU A 393 19.82 25.37 -5.89
C GLU A 393 19.08 26.67 -5.57
N MET A 394 18.43 26.75 -4.40
CA MET A 394 17.77 27.99 -3.96
C MET A 394 18.77 29.13 -3.78
N ARG A 395 19.88 28.91 -3.05
CA ARG A 395 20.89 29.96 -2.79
C ARG A 395 21.54 30.46 -4.07
N GLU A 396 21.92 29.54 -4.96
CA GLU A 396 22.56 29.85 -6.24
C GLU A 396 21.59 30.59 -7.17
N SER A 397 20.34 30.15 -7.26
CA SER A 397 19.34 30.80 -8.13
C SER A 397 18.94 32.18 -7.64
N ILE A 398 18.75 32.37 -6.32
CA ILE A 398 18.49 33.70 -5.73
C ILE A 398 19.66 34.66 -6.01
N SER A 399 20.90 34.19 -5.91
CA SER A 399 22.08 35.01 -6.20
C SER A 399 22.19 35.31 -7.70
N THR A 400 21.97 34.31 -8.55
CA THR A 400 22.06 34.43 -10.00
C THR A 400 21.02 35.41 -10.55
N ILE A 401 19.76 35.29 -10.12
CA ILE A 401 18.71 36.21 -10.60
C ILE A 401 18.95 37.64 -10.12
N SER A 402 19.44 37.81 -8.88
CA SER A 402 19.86 39.12 -8.37
C SER A 402 20.91 39.76 -9.28
N ASP A 403 21.95 39.01 -9.64
CA ASP A 403 23.03 39.50 -10.50
C ASP A 403 22.55 39.81 -11.92
N GLN A 404 21.67 38.96 -12.49
CA GLN A 404 21.09 39.17 -13.82
C GLN A 404 20.23 40.44 -13.87
N VAL A 405 19.38 40.66 -12.87
CA VAL A 405 18.58 41.89 -12.75
C VAL A 405 19.50 43.11 -12.59
N GLY A 406 20.56 43.00 -11.78
CA GLY A 406 21.54 44.07 -11.59
C GLY A 406 22.24 44.51 -12.88
N LYS A 407 22.48 43.59 -13.83
CA LYS A 407 23.05 43.90 -15.15
C LYS A 407 22.14 44.81 -15.99
N ALA A 408 20.83 44.81 -15.73
CA ALA A 408 19.86 45.68 -16.41
C ALA A 408 19.82 47.12 -15.86
N LYS A 409 20.73 47.50 -14.94
CA LYS A 409 20.95 48.88 -14.45
C LYS A 409 19.67 49.59 -14.00
N ASN A 410 18.92 48.97 -13.08
CA ASN A 410 17.68 49.50 -12.48
C ASN A 410 16.51 49.69 -13.45
N LYS A 411 16.52 49.00 -14.60
CA LYS A 411 15.40 49.01 -15.56
C LYS A 411 14.55 47.75 -15.52
N ALA A 412 14.98 46.73 -14.78
CA ALA A 412 14.31 45.45 -14.73
C ALA A 412 13.46 45.28 -13.46
N GLU A 413 12.28 44.69 -13.62
CA GLU A 413 11.46 44.23 -12.51
C GLU A 413 11.86 42.81 -12.11
N LEU A 414 11.76 42.51 -10.82
CA LEU A 414 12.00 41.18 -10.26
C LEU A 414 10.71 40.63 -9.65
N ILE A 415 10.36 39.40 -10.03
CA ILE A 415 9.26 38.64 -9.43
C ILE A 415 9.87 37.45 -8.71
N PHE A 416 9.58 37.28 -7.43
CA PHE A 416 9.94 36.11 -6.65
C PHE A 416 8.67 35.43 -6.16
N TYR A 417 8.51 34.15 -6.46
CA TYR A 417 7.41 33.34 -5.98
C TYR A 417 7.94 32.12 -5.22
N TYR A 418 7.36 31.84 -4.06
CA TYR A 418 7.66 30.64 -3.29
C TYR A 418 6.38 30.02 -2.73
N ALA A 419 6.19 28.72 -2.98
CA ALA A 419 5.24 27.88 -2.27
C ALA A 419 5.97 26.72 -1.59
N GLY A 420 5.68 26.48 -0.31
CA GLY A 420 6.34 25.43 0.46
C GLY A 420 6.27 25.68 1.96
N HIS A 421 7.14 24.99 2.72
CA HIS A 421 7.23 25.23 4.16
C HIS A 421 7.99 26.51 4.47
N GLY A 422 7.50 27.23 5.47
CA GLY A 422 8.24 28.27 6.17
C GLY A 422 8.43 27.82 7.61
N LEU A 423 9.51 28.25 8.26
CA LEU A 423 9.68 28.10 9.70
C LEU A 423 10.27 29.37 10.27
N ALA A 424 10.07 29.57 11.57
CA ALA A 424 10.80 30.55 12.33
C ALA A 424 11.66 29.86 13.39
N ASP A 425 12.86 30.40 13.57
CA ASP A 425 13.74 30.01 14.65
C ASP A 425 13.08 30.29 16.00
N THR A 426 13.11 29.34 16.93
CA THR A 426 12.38 29.45 18.19
C THR A 426 12.98 30.48 19.15
N ASN A 427 14.25 30.83 18.97
CA ASN A 427 14.98 31.72 19.87
C ASN A 427 14.99 33.16 19.33
N THR A 428 15.40 33.30 18.08
CA THR A 428 15.54 34.60 17.40
C THR A 428 14.25 35.07 16.72
N LEU A 429 13.27 34.17 16.53
CA LEU A 429 12.03 34.40 15.78
C LEU A 429 12.25 34.78 14.30
N ALA A 430 13.48 34.62 13.78
CA ALA A 430 13.81 34.90 12.39
C ALA A 430 13.11 33.89 11.45
N PRO A 431 12.45 34.35 10.36
CA PRO A 431 11.75 33.49 9.40
C PRO A 431 12.67 32.97 8.27
N TYR A 432 12.43 31.73 7.86
CA TYR A 432 13.18 30.99 6.85
C TYR A 432 12.25 30.29 5.85
N LEU A 433 12.64 30.29 4.57
CA LEU A 433 12.12 29.38 3.55
C LEU A 433 12.88 28.06 3.67
N ILE A 434 12.18 26.93 3.59
CA ILE A 434 12.77 25.61 3.84
C ILE A 434 13.01 24.85 2.53
N PRO A 435 14.27 24.61 2.15
CA PRO A 435 14.61 23.71 1.05
C PRO A 435 14.18 22.26 1.35
N VAL A 436 13.96 21.46 0.32
CA VAL A 436 13.47 20.07 0.53
C VAL A 436 14.50 19.15 1.18
N ASP A 437 15.78 19.54 1.20
CA ASP A 437 16.87 18.79 1.82
C ASP A 437 17.30 19.31 3.19
N VAL A 438 16.52 20.20 3.81
CA VAL A 438 16.81 20.78 5.12
C VAL A 438 15.79 20.30 6.16
N SER A 439 16.30 19.77 7.28
CA SER A 439 15.50 19.36 8.43
C SER A 439 14.99 20.57 9.23
N PRO A 440 13.81 20.51 9.88
CA PRO A 440 13.30 21.56 10.78
C PRO A 440 14.22 21.90 11.98
N ASP A 441 15.14 21.01 12.33
CA ASP A 441 16.15 21.21 13.38
C ASP A 441 17.41 21.89 12.86
N ASP A 442 17.54 22.03 11.53
CA ASP A 442 18.73 22.51 10.83
C ASP A 442 18.48 23.87 10.14
N LEU A 443 17.81 24.79 10.83
CA LEU A 443 17.42 26.08 10.25
C LEU A 443 18.59 26.95 9.77
N HIS A 444 19.78 26.77 10.32
CA HIS A 444 20.98 27.50 9.86
C HIS A 444 21.35 27.15 8.41
N ASN A 445 20.90 25.99 7.92
CA ASN A 445 21.06 25.55 6.54
C ASN A 445 19.86 25.92 5.64
N ALA A 446 18.81 26.54 6.17
CA ALA A 446 17.69 27.05 5.38
C ALA A 446 18.00 28.41 4.71
N ILE A 447 17.00 29.02 4.06
CA ILE A 447 17.13 30.33 3.41
C ILE A 447 16.42 31.37 4.28
N SER A 448 17.17 32.24 4.96
CA SER A 448 16.55 33.32 5.73
C SER A 448 15.87 34.34 4.82
N LEU A 449 14.73 34.90 5.25
CA LEU A 449 14.11 36.01 4.52
C LEU A 449 15.01 37.24 4.48
N GLU A 450 15.86 37.44 5.49
CA GLU A 450 16.91 38.46 5.51
C GLU A 450 17.85 38.31 4.30
N PHE A 451 18.33 37.08 4.03
CA PHE A 451 19.18 36.80 2.87
C PHE A 451 18.45 37.10 1.55
N LEU A 452 17.19 36.66 1.43
CA LEU A 452 16.38 36.94 0.25
C LEU A 452 16.22 38.46 0.02
N TYR A 453 15.80 39.21 1.03
CA TYR A 453 15.59 40.65 0.91
C TYR A 453 16.88 41.42 0.65
N LYS A 454 17.99 40.98 1.24
CA LYS A 454 19.32 41.52 0.92
C LYS A 454 19.66 41.32 -0.56
N LYS A 455 19.43 40.13 -1.11
CA LYS A 455 19.69 39.85 -2.53
C LYS A 455 18.76 40.63 -3.46
N ILE A 456 17.49 40.76 -3.11
CA ILE A 456 16.55 41.62 -3.85
C ILE A 456 17.04 43.07 -3.87
N TRP A 457 17.53 43.59 -2.74
CA TRP A 457 18.10 44.94 -2.69
C TRP A 457 19.38 45.08 -3.52
N GLU A 458 20.29 44.11 -3.44
CA GLU A 458 21.54 44.07 -4.24
C GLU A 458 21.26 44.05 -5.75
N SER A 459 20.15 43.44 -6.19
CA SER A 459 19.72 43.42 -7.59
C SER A 459 19.41 44.81 -8.17
N ARG A 460 19.13 45.80 -7.31
CA ARG A 460 18.69 47.15 -7.67
C ARG A 460 17.54 47.17 -8.68
N SER A 461 16.63 46.19 -8.61
CA SER A 461 15.42 46.16 -9.44
C SER A 461 14.65 47.49 -9.38
N SER A 462 14.03 47.89 -10.50
CA SER A 462 13.15 49.07 -10.51
C SER A 462 11.94 48.87 -9.60
N LYS A 463 11.45 47.63 -9.55
CA LYS A 463 10.29 47.17 -8.79
C LYS A 463 10.42 45.67 -8.52
N SER A 464 10.12 45.26 -7.31
CA SER A 464 10.13 43.86 -6.87
C SER A 464 8.77 43.44 -6.33
N MET A 465 8.24 42.35 -6.88
CA MET A 465 7.06 41.63 -6.35
C MET A 465 7.53 40.32 -5.73
N VAL A 466 7.29 40.15 -4.43
CA VAL A 466 7.56 38.89 -3.72
C VAL A 466 6.23 38.29 -3.31
N VAL A 467 5.99 37.03 -3.66
CA VAL A 467 4.77 36.29 -3.34
C VAL A 467 5.16 35.04 -2.55
N LEU A 468 4.73 34.97 -1.29
CA LEU A 468 5.11 33.90 -0.37
C LEU A 468 3.86 33.13 0.08
N ASP A 469 3.71 31.91 -0.41
CA ASP A 469 2.72 30.95 0.05
C ASP A 469 3.34 29.95 1.03
N ALA A 470 3.64 30.45 2.23
CA ALA A 470 4.29 29.69 3.30
C ALA A 470 3.82 30.17 4.68
N SER A 471 3.85 29.29 5.68
CA SER A 471 3.50 29.61 7.07
C SER A 471 4.77 29.78 7.90
N PHE A 472 5.07 30.99 8.39
CA PHE A 472 6.28 31.23 9.20
C PHE A 472 6.04 31.08 10.71
N ASN A 473 4.82 30.75 11.14
CA ASN A 473 4.45 30.52 12.54
C ASN A 473 4.79 29.10 13.04
N ASN A 474 5.62 28.35 12.30
CA ASN A 474 5.86 26.91 12.45
C ASN A 474 4.64 26.02 12.18
N GLY A 475 3.59 26.56 11.56
CA GLY A 475 2.49 25.80 10.98
C GLY A 475 2.81 25.24 9.58
N GLY A 476 1.81 24.68 8.93
CA GLY A 476 1.89 24.21 7.54
C GLY A 476 0.51 23.87 7.00
N ARG A 477 0.43 23.67 5.68
CA ARG A 477 -0.82 23.42 4.92
C ARG A 477 -1.68 22.27 5.45
N LYS A 478 -1.06 21.19 5.93
CA LYS A 478 -1.69 20.11 6.72
C LYS A 478 -1.06 20.03 8.12
N MET A 479 0.26 19.96 8.15
CA MET A 479 1.06 19.86 9.36
C MET A 479 2.36 20.64 9.13
N GLY A 480 2.84 21.36 10.14
CA GLY A 480 4.15 22.01 10.07
C GLY A 480 5.28 20.97 10.12
N LEU A 481 6.47 21.32 9.62
CA LEU A 481 7.63 20.40 9.62
C LEU A 481 8.04 19.90 11.01
N ARG A 482 7.73 20.65 12.07
CA ARG A 482 7.99 20.27 13.47
C ARG A 482 6.90 19.37 14.09
N GLY A 483 5.89 18.99 13.31
CA GLY A 483 4.78 18.15 13.76
C GLY A 483 3.65 18.92 14.46
N PRO A 484 2.59 18.22 14.90
CA PRO A 484 1.35 18.84 15.39
C PRO A 484 1.48 19.40 16.81
N SER A 485 2.44 18.88 17.59
CA SER A 485 2.72 19.33 18.96
C SER A 485 3.69 20.52 19.02
N ALA A 486 4.18 21.00 17.86
CA ALA A 486 5.11 22.11 17.81
C ALA A 486 4.46 23.40 18.30
N LYS A 487 5.16 24.12 19.18
CA LYS A 487 4.73 25.44 19.64
C LYS A 487 4.67 26.41 18.45
N LYS A 488 3.49 26.94 18.16
CA LYS A 488 3.33 28.05 17.20
C LYS A 488 4.05 29.28 17.74
N VAL A 489 4.74 29.98 16.86
CA VAL A 489 5.49 31.21 17.19
C VAL A 489 4.97 32.36 16.35
N ASN A 490 5.12 33.59 16.87
CA ASN A 490 4.93 34.78 16.04
C ASN A 490 6.31 35.17 15.50
N PRO A 491 6.57 35.00 14.18
CA PRO A 491 7.85 35.36 13.59
C PRO A 491 8.09 36.86 13.72
N ARG A 492 9.35 37.26 13.93
CA ARG A 492 9.73 38.68 13.89
C ARG A 492 9.58 39.20 12.46
N ARG A 493 9.28 40.50 12.32
CA ARG A 493 9.23 41.14 11.00
C ARG A 493 10.64 41.45 10.53
N GLU A 494 11.00 40.94 9.36
CA GLU A 494 12.28 41.27 8.71
C GLU A 494 12.20 42.63 8.00
N VAL A 495 13.33 43.34 7.96
CA VAL A 495 13.42 44.62 7.25
C VAL A 495 13.40 44.36 5.75
N ILE A 496 12.34 44.82 5.08
CA ILE A 496 12.19 44.70 3.63
C ILE A 496 12.95 45.87 2.98
N SER A 497 13.92 45.54 2.14
CA SER A 497 14.79 46.51 1.46
C SER A 497 14.43 46.67 -0.01
N GLY A 498 14.89 47.77 -0.63
CA GLY A 498 14.73 48.04 -2.06
C GLY A 498 13.34 48.55 -2.43
N ASN A 499 12.98 48.43 -3.71
CA ASN A 499 11.68 48.82 -4.24
C ASN A 499 10.71 47.63 -4.20
N THR A 500 10.43 47.14 -3.00
CA THR A 500 9.86 45.79 -2.80
C THR A 500 8.49 45.83 -2.12
N VAL A 501 7.56 45.04 -2.67
CA VAL A 501 6.26 44.69 -2.09
C VAL A 501 6.17 43.18 -1.94
N VAL A 502 5.80 42.72 -0.75
CA VAL A 502 5.68 41.30 -0.39
C VAL A 502 4.22 40.97 -0.11
N PHE A 503 3.65 40.06 -0.88
CA PHE A 503 2.35 39.46 -0.63
C PHE A 503 2.55 38.14 0.10
N ASN A 504 2.17 38.10 1.37
CA ASN A 504 2.35 36.94 2.23
C ASN A 504 1.00 36.26 2.49
N ALA A 505 0.96 34.93 2.38
CA ALA A 505 -0.25 34.12 2.54
C ALA A 505 -0.88 34.22 3.94
N VAL A 506 -0.09 34.58 4.94
CA VAL A 506 -0.53 34.69 6.34
C VAL A 506 0.05 35.89 7.05
N SER A 507 -0.75 36.49 7.95
CA SER A 507 -0.26 37.39 8.98
C SER A 507 0.06 36.62 10.26
N GLU A 508 1.23 36.88 10.83
CA GLU A 508 1.73 36.49 12.17
C GLU A 508 1.19 35.15 12.73
N ARG A 509 0.00 35.14 13.33
CA ARG A 509 -0.55 33.96 14.03
C ARG A 509 -1.21 32.90 13.14
N TYR A 510 -1.57 33.22 11.90
CA TYR A 510 -2.37 32.33 11.03
C TYR A 510 -1.52 31.35 10.22
N THR A 511 -2.17 30.31 9.68
CA THR A 511 -1.53 29.25 8.87
C THR A 511 -2.06 29.29 7.45
N ALA A 512 -1.20 29.03 6.47
CA ALA A 512 -1.55 28.94 5.06
C ALA A 512 -2.23 27.59 4.81
N ASN A 513 -3.42 27.60 4.23
CA ASN A 513 -4.25 26.42 4.07
C ASN A 513 -4.27 25.92 2.61
N ILE A 514 -4.77 24.70 2.44
CA ILE A 514 -5.00 24.07 1.14
C ILE A 514 -6.42 24.36 0.69
N TYR A 515 -6.61 24.55 -0.62
CA TYR A 515 -7.92 24.49 -1.25
C TYR A 515 -8.05 23.17 -2.02
N GLU A 516 -8.47 22.10 -1.33
CA GLU A 516 -8.47 20.73 -1.87
C GLU A 516 -9.32 20.60 -3.15
N GLU A 517 -10.52 21.20 -3.18
CA GLU A 517 -11.40 21.18 -4.36
C GLU A 517 -10.74 21.79 -5.61
N MET A 518 -9.88 22.78 -5.42
CA MET A 518 -9.20 23.51 -6.49
C MET A 518 -7.77 23.04 -6.72
N ARG A 519 -7.28 22.09 -5.92
CA ARG A 519 -5.93 21.49 -6.00
C ARG A 519 -4.78 22.51 -5.99
N HIS A 520 -4.95 23.55 -5.17
CA HIS A 520 -3.98 24.64 -5.02
C HIS A 520 -3.81 25.02 -3.55
N GLY A 521 -2.74 25.76 -3.24
CA GLY A 521 -2.69 26.56 -2.02
C GLY A 521 -3.81 27.61 -2.01
N LEU A 522 -4.54 27.77 -0.90
CA LEU A 522 -5.69 28.67 -0.84
C LEU A 522 -5.31 30.12 -1.21
N PHE A 523 -4.12 30.56 -0.77
CA PHE A 523 -3.61 31.87 -1.12
C PHE A 523 -3.22 31.96 -2.60
N THR A 524 -2.40 31.02 -3.10
CA THR A 524 -2.01 31.00 -4.51
C THR A 524 -3.22 30.97 -5.43
N TYR A 525 -4.23 30.16 -5.12
CA TYR A 525 -5.48 30.09 -5.87
C TYR A 525 -6.12 31.46 -6.06
N TYR A 526 -6.42 32.15 -4.95
CA TYR A 526 -7.09 33.46 -5.04
C TYR A 526 -6.18 34.57 -5.57
N PHE A 527 -4.87 34.49 -5.34
CA PHE A 527 -3.91 35.40 -5.95
C PHE A 527 -3.99 35.32 -7.49
N LEU A 528 -3.92 34.11 -8.04
CA LEU A 528 -4.00 33.88 -9.47
C LEU A 528 -5.41 34.14 -10.02
N ARG A 529 -6.47 33.79 -9.29
CA ARG A 529 -7.86 34.06 -9.69
C ARG A 529 -8.14 35.55 -9.87
N VAL A 530 -7.66 36.41 -8.96
CA VAL A 530 -7.82 37.86 -9.09
C VAL A 530 -7.05 38.38 -10.31
N LEU A 531 -5.84 37.87 -10.57
CA LEU A 531 -5.08 38.20 -11.78
C LEU A 531 -5.80 37.75 -13.06
N GLN A 532 -6.41 36.58 -13.04
CA GLN A 532 -7.19 36.02 -14.16
C GLN A 532 -8.40 36.90 -14.47
N GLN A 533 -9.22 37.19 -13.46
CA GLN A 533 -10.45 37.99 -13.59
C GLN A 533 -10.16 39.42 -14.06
N THR A 534 -9.09 40.03 -13.55
CA THR A 534 -8.68 41.39 -13.94
C THR A 534 -7.83 41.44 -15.19
N LYS A 535 -7.44 40.28 -15.75
CA LYS A 535 -6.47 40.18 -16.85
C LYS A 535 -5.19 40.97 -16.53
N GLY A 536 -4.73 40.89 -15.28
CA GLY A 536 -3.57 41.64 -14.77
C GLY A 536 -3.73 43.16 -14.68
N LYS A 537 -4.90 43.74 -14.99
CA LYS A 537 -5.16 45.18 -14.94
C LYS A 537 -5.66 45.59 -13.56
N ILE A 538 -4.78 45.51 -12.57
CA ILE A 538 -5.09 45.82 -11.17
C ILE A 538 -3.88 46.46 -10.50
N ASP A 539 -4.12 47.42 -9.62
CA ASP A 539 -3.10 47.99 -8.73
C ASP A 539 -2.84 47.08 -7.52
N TYR A 540 -1.69 47.23 -6.88
CA TYR A 540 -1.26 46.34 -5.81
C TYR A 540 -2.13 46.43 -4.56
N LEU A 541 -2.71 47.60 -4.26
CA LEU A 541 -3.59 47.75 -3.10
C LEU A 541 -4.89 46.97 -3.33
N ARG A 542 -5.51 47.11 -4.50
CA ARG A 542 -6.70 46.34 -4.86
C ARG A 542 -6.41 44.85 -4.93
N LEU A 543 -5.28 44.44 -5.50
CA LEU A 543 -4.85 43.03 -5.49
C LEU A 543 -4.74 42.50 -4.07
N ALA A 544 -4.02 43.19 -3.18
CA ALA A 544 -3.86 42.79 -1.79
C ALA A 544 -5.21 42.66 -1.06
N ASN A 545 -6.10 43.64 -1.24
CA ASN A 545 -7.41 43.66 -0.59
C ASN A 545 -8.34 42.56 -1.13
N SER A 546 -8.39 42.35 -2.44
CA SER A 546 -9.20 41.29 -3.06
C SER A 546 -8.72 39.90 -2.64
N VAL A 547 -7.41 39.66 -2.65
CA VAL A 547 -6.84 38.38 -2.20
C VAL A 547 -7.12 38.17 -0.72
N LYS A 548 -6.92 39.20 0.12
CA LYS A 548 -7.21 39.11 1.56
C LYS A 548 -8.68 38.79 1.83
N ALA A 549 -9.61 39.46 1.16
CA ALA A 549 -11.04 39.24 1.32
C ALA A 549 -11.43 37.81 0.95
N ASN A 550 -11.09 37.39 -0.28
CA ASN A 550 -11.46 36.07 -0.80
C ASN A 550 -10.85 34.90 0.01
N VAL A 551 -9.57 35.02 0.39
CA VAL A 551 -8.89 33.99 1.20
C VAL A 551 -9.49 33.91 2.60
N SER A 552 -9.73 35.06 3.24
CA SER A 552 -10.28 35.10 4.60
C SER A 552 -11.70 34.52 4.64
N GLU A 553 -12.54 34.89 3.67
CA GLU A 553 -13.91 34.38 3.55
C GLU A 553 -13.93 32.87 3.31
N ARG A 554 -13.13 32.38 2.34
CA ARG A 554 -13.08 30.94 2.05
C ARG A 554 -12.50 30.13 3.19
N ALA A 555 -11.48 30.63 3.89
CA ALA A 555 -10.92 29.97 5.06
C ALA A 555 -11.99 29.77 6.14
N ILE A 556 -12.76 30.82 6.46
CA ILE A 556 -13.87 30.77 7.43
C ILE A 556 -14.92 29.73 7.00
N TYR A 557 -15.31 29.73 5.72
CA TYR A 557 -16.27 28.77 5.18
C TYR A 557 -15.82 27.31 5.36
N SER A 558 -14.51 27.05 5.26
CA SER A 558 -13.90 25.73 5.47
C SER A 558 -13.54 25.45 6.93
N GLY A 559 -13.98 26.27 7.89
CA GLY A 559 -13.69 26.11 9.32
C GLY A 559 -12.21 26.32 9.69
N GLN A 560 -11.47 27.05 8.85
CA GLN A 560 -10.05 27.38 9.03
C GLN A 560 -9.87 28.90 9.21
N GLU A 561 -8.66 29.32 9.57
CA GLU A 561 -8.29 30.73 9.62
C GLU A 561 -7.07 30.99 8.73
N GLN A 562 -7.19 31.97 7.83
CA GLN A 562 -6.08 32.48 7.04
C GLN A 562 -6.34 33.92 6.65
N VAL A 563 -5.41 34.81 6.98
CA VAL A 563 -5.51 36.24 6.65
C VAL A 563 -4.22 36.67 5.95
N PRO A 564 -4.24 36.85 4.61
CA PRO A 564 -3.10 37.38 3.88
C PRO A 564 -2.76 38.81 4.25
N ILE A 565 -1.50 39.20 4.03
CA ILE A 565 -1.01 40.56 4.28
C ILE A 565 -0.04 41.00 3.19
N ALA A 566 -0.12 42.27 2.80
CA ALA A 566 0.89 42.94 2.00
C ALA A 566 1.85 43.69 2.92
N LEU A 567 3.15 43.45 2.77
CA LEU A 567 4.23 44.14 3.47
C LEU A 567 5.05 44.93 2.45
N VAL A 568 5.55 46.09 2.86
CA VAL A 568 6.24 47.00 1.94
C VAL A 568 7.53 47.50 2.56
N SER A 569 8.52 47.69 1.70
CA SER A 569 9.75 48.39 2.06
C SER A 569 9.48 49.87 2.35
N VAL A 570 10.33 50.48 3.19
CA VAL A 570 10.21 51.89 3.57
C VAL A 570 10.27 52.80 2.34
N ALA A 571 11.06 52.44 1.33
CA ALA A 571 11.28 53.23 0.12
C ALA A 571 10.01 53.43 -0.73
N VAL A 572 9.01 52.53 -0.62
CA VAL A 572 7.83 52.53 -1.49
C VAL A 572 6.53 52.63 -0.72
N ARG A 573 6.59 52.85 0.61
CA ARG A 573 5.44 52.85 1.52
C ARG A 573 4.30 53.75 1.05
N ASP A 574 4.63 54.88 0.44
CA ASP A 574 3.68 55.92 0.07
C ASP A 574 3.30 55.88 -1.44
N ILE A 575 3.88 54.95 -2.22
CA ILE A 575 3.67 54.86 -3.68
C ILE A 575 3.25 53.47 -4.19
N TRP A 576 3.45 52.42 -3.39
CA TRP A 576 3.20 51.04 -3.83
C TRP A 576 1.74 50.76 -4.18
N GLN A 577 0.82 51.51 -3.57
CA GLN A 577 -0.62 51.33 -3.72
C GLN A 577 -1.06 51.53 -5.16
N ASP A 578 -0.40 52.47 -5.87
CA ASP A 578 -0.67 52.81 -7.25
C ASP A 578 0.15 51.97 -8.25
N TRP A 579 0.99 51.06 -7.77
CA TRP A 579 1.75 50.18 -8.66
C TRP A 579 0.81 49.18 -9.32
N TYR A 580 0.77 49.21 -10.65
CA TYR A 580 0.03 48.24 -11.43
C TYR A 580 0.80 46.94 -11.61
N VAL A 581 0.09 45.80 -11.62
CA VAL A 581 0.67 44.50 -11.94
C VAL A 581 1.28 44.46 -13.34
N ARG A 582 0.64 45.12 -14.30
CA ARG A 582 1.07 45.20 -15.69
C ARG A 582 0.97 46.60 -16.26
#